data_AF-A0A3A6EDV9-F1
#
_entry.id   AF-A0A3A6EDV9-F1
#
_cell.length_a   1.000
_cell.length_b   1.000
_cell.length_c   1.000
_cell.angle_alpha   90.00
_cell.angle_beta   90.00
_cell.angle_gamma   90.00
#
_symmetry.space_group_name_H-M   'P 1'
#
loop_
_entity.id
_entity.type
_entity.pdbx_description
1 polymer ?
#
loop_
_entity_poly.entity_id
_entity_poly.type
_entity_poly.pdbx_seq_one_letter_code
_entity_poly.pdbx_strand_id
1 'polypeptide(L)'
;MKKTVLRSTLLLVIVSIIAKALSFIVRIMLARTLSPAAMNYYTLAAPTMVFFITLAQMGIPGALSKVIAQSEHPHQPLKASVILSLLNNVVIILAFLLVLPFLAQYILKQKEILPVLYAIIPLIPLVSLSGILKGYLFGLQHHIQATSSQLFEETSRIAFLFIVFYLHPYTDAIAMARIAMLSVSVGEACSALYMLLSLRRKKRTLSRIPRLFTDLNRAQFDEVLMVSIPMTGSRLIGSLTYFLEPIVMVLGLGTTASATMVAAYGQLNGYVLPIITMPSFITVTLSNFLLPSFTYSYTRGYYDHARRLFTMIIGCCFLVGLGCSAICYLFPEQLLYLFYHNTHGALLLKQLAIPFALYSLQPPLSSMLHALSLSKQTVSDTLSGSLVRILCVLFLTRGFMEASLPIALTAGMLITTIMHAIRLLYAFRNH
;
A
#
# COMPACT_ATOMS: atom_id res chain seq x y z
N MET A 1 9.10 -32.33 4.17
CA MET A 1 8.34 -31.05 4.12
C MET A 1 9.20 -29.78 4.15
N LYS A 2 10.34 -29.71 4.87
CA LYS A 2 11.14 -28.48 5.05
C LYS A 2 11.75 -27.87 3.76
N LYS A 3 12.31 -28.68 2.85
CA LYS A 3 13.01 -28.16 1.64
C LYS A 3 12.04 -27.56 0.60
N THR A 4 10.87 -28.17 0.40
CA THR A 4 9.90 -27.73 -0.62
C THR A 4 9.22 -26.44 -0.23
N VAL A 5 8.78 -26.30 1.04
CA VAL A 5 8.19 -25.06 1.56
C VAL A 5 9.22 -23.93 1.54
N LEU A 6 10.46 -24.19 1.99
CA LEU A 6 11.53 -23.19 1.96
C LEU A 6 11.84 -22.71 0.52
N ARG A 7 11.87 -23.61 -0.46
CA ARG A 7 12.12 -23.26 -1.86
C ARG A 7 10.98 -22.42 -2.45
N SER A 8 9.72 -22.74 -2.12
CA SER A 8 8.56 -21.95 -2.54
C SER A 8 8.53 -20.58 -1.89
N THR A 9 8.84 -20.48 -0.59
CA THR A 9 8.95 -19.21 0.13
C THR A 9 10.07 -18.34 -0.44
N LEU A 10 11.24 -18.93 -0.72
CA LEU A 10 12.37 -18.21 -1.34
C LEU A 10 11.97 -17.62 -2.70
N LEU A 11 11.29 -18.39 -3.54
CA LEU A 11 10.85 -17.92 -4.85
C LEU A 11 9.82 -16.78 -4.72
N LEU A 12 8.85 -16.89 -3.79
CA LEU A 12 7.89 -15.83 -3.51
C LEU A 12 8.57 -14.54 -3.04
N VAL A 13 9.59 -14.67 -2.20
CA VAL A 13 10.41 -13.55 -1.73
C VAL A 13 11.12 -12.88 -2.90
N ILE A 14 11.78 -13.64 -3.77
CA ILE A 14 12.49 -13.09 -4.94
C ILE A 14 11.52 -12.35 -5.87
N VAL A 15 10.36 -12.94 -6.18
CA VAL A 15 9.33 -12.30 -7.01
C VAL A 15 8.84 -11.00 -6.37
N SER A 16 8.64 -11.00 -5.05
CA SER A 16 8.20 -9.80 -4.31
C SER A 16 9.26 -8.70 -4.32
N ILE A 17 10.55 -9.05 -4.19
CA ILE A 17 11.66 -8.08 -4.29
C ILE A 17 11.66 -7.44 -5.68
N ILE A 18 11.60 -8.24 -6.74
CA ILE A 18 11.60 -7.73 -8.12
C ILE A 18 10.39 -6.82 -8.33
N ALA A 19 9.21 -7.20 -7.85
CA ALA A 19 8.00 -6.38 -7.95
C ALA A 19 8.15 -5.05 -7.19
N LYS A 20 8.77 -5.04 -6.01
CA LYS A 20 9.06 -3.80 -5.27
C LYS A 20 10.09 -2.93 -5.97
N ALA A 21 11.11 -3.51 -6.58
CA ALA A 21 12.07 -2.77 -7.39
C ALA A 21 11.41 -2.12 -8.61
N LEU A 22 10.53 -2.84 -9.33
CA LEU A 22 9.76 -2.27 -10.44
C LEU A 22 8.83 -1.15 -9.97
N SER A 23 8.16 -1.31 -8.83
CA SER A 23 7.33 -0.26 -8.23
C SER A 23 8.14 1.01 -7.91
N PHE A 24 9.38 0.85 -7.47
CA PHE A 24 10.30 1.96 -7.25
C PHE A 24 10.75 2.63 -8.57
N ILE A 25 11.00 1.83 -9.61
CA ILE A 25 11.28 2.36 -10.96
C ILE A 25 10.12 3.19 -11.49
N VAL A 26 8.87 2.74 -11.31
CA VAL A 26 7.68 3.54 -11.65
C VAL A 26 7.71 4.89 -10.93
N ARG A 27 8.02 4.91 -9.64
CA ARG A 27 8.10 6.16 -8.87
C ARG A 27 9.20 7.08 -9.40
N ILE A 28 10.38 6.54 -9.74
CA ILE A 28 11.47 7.29 -10.37
C ILE A 28 11.02 7.87 -11.71
N MET A 29 10.39 7.06 -12.56
CA MET A 29 9.91 7.52 -13.85
C MET A 29 8.92 8.66 -13.70
N LEU A 30 7.91 8.50 -12.83
CA LEU A 30 6.94 9.57 -12.56
C LEU A 30 7.61 10.83 -12.03
N ALA A 31 8.56 10.71 -11.10
CA ALA A 31 9.28 11.85 -10.55
C ALA A 31 10.18 12.58 -11.54
N ARG A 32 10.70 11.88 -12.56
CA ARG A 32 11.51 12.47 -13.64
C ARG A 32 10.67 13.04 -14.78
N THR A 33 9.54 12.42 -15.10
CA THR A 33 8.70 12.83 -16.24
C THR A 33 7.69 13.89 -15.87
N LEU A 34 7.09 13.83 -14.67
CA LEU A 34 6.09 14.80 -14.24
C LEU A 34 6.75 16.14 -13.89
N SER A 35 6.15 17.23 -14.35
CA SER A 35 6.48 18.57 -13.85
C SER A 35 6.15 18.68 -12.35
N PRO A 36 6.77 19.61 -11.59
CA PRO A 36 6.48 19.77 -10.17
C PRO A 36 4.99 19.97 -9.86
N ALA A 37 4.28 20.75 -10.68
CA ALA A 37 2.84 20.93 -10.56
C ALA A 37 2.06 19.64 -10.82
N ALA A 38 2.44 18.86 -11.84
CA ALA A 38 1.81 17.57 -12.13
C ALA A 38 2.03 16.55 -11.00
N MET A 39 3.22 16.54 -10.40
CA MET A 39 3.52 15.69 -9.25
C MET A 39 2.66 16.08 -8.03
N ASN A 40 2.44 17.37 -7.80
CA ASN A 40 1.55 17.84 -6.73
C ASN A 40 0.11 17.34 -6.95
N TYR A 41 -0.44 17.49 -8.17
CA TYR A 41 -1.77 16.96 -8.48
C TYR A 41 -1.87 15.44 -8.32
N TYR A 42 -0.86 14.69 -8.75
CA TYR A 42 -0.81 13.23 -8.60
C TYR A 42 -0.76 12.80 -7.14
N THR A 43 0.12 13.40 -6.35
CA THR A 43 0.31 13.07 -4.92
C THR A 43 -0.86 13.51 -4.05
N LEU A 44 -1.54 14.61 -4.40
CA LEU A 44 -2.75 15.07 -3.71
C LEU A 44 -3.96 14.16 -4.01
N ALA A 45 -4.03 13.59 -5.22
CA ALA A 45 -5.09 12.64 -5.59
C ALA A 45 -4.85 11.21 -5.06
N ALA A 46 -3.61 10.84 -4.75
CA ALA A 46 -3.24 9.48 -4.35
C ALA A 46 -3.95 8.98 -3.07
N PRO A 47 -4.11 9.78 -1.99
CA PRO A 47 -4.88 9.35 -0.82
C PRO A 47 -6.33 9.01 -1.14
N THR A 48 -6.99 9.83 -1.96
CA THR A 48 -8.34 9.57 -2.47
C THR A 48 -8.40 8.26 -3.24
N MET A 49 -7.43 8.03 -4.14
CA MET A 49 -7.34 6.77 -4.88
C MET A 49 -7.27 5.57 -3.94
N VAL A 50 -6.37 5.59 -2.95
CA VAL A 50 -6.21 4.48 -1.99
C VAL A 50 -7.47 4.24 -1.17
N PHE A 51 -8.15 5.30 -0.73
CA PHE A 51 -9.40 5.19 0.02
C PHE A 51 -10.52 4.53 -0.79
N PHE A 52 -10.76 4.99 -2.02
CA PHE A 52 -11.78 4.41 -2.88
C PHE A 52 -11.45 2.98 -3.32
N ILE A 53 -10.17 2.64 -3.51
CA ILE A 53 -9.72 1.26 -3.70
C ILE A 53 -10.10 0.38 -2.51
N THR A 54 -9.87 0.85 -1.28
CA THR A 54 -10.20 0.06 -0.09
C THR A 54 -11.70 -0.19 0.06
N LEU A 55 -12.53 0.81 -0.26
CA LEU A 55 -13.99 0.67 -0.29
C LEU A 55 -14.44 -0.29 -1.40
N ALA A 56 -13.88 -0.16 -2.60
CA ALA A 56 -14.24 -0.98 -3.76
C ALA A 56 -13.93 -2.48 -3.53
N GLN A 57 -12.76 -2.80 -2.98
CA GLN A 57 -12.37 -4.19 -2.70
C GLN A 57 -13.17 -4.82 -1.55
N MET A 58 -13.69 -4.03 -0.61
CA MET A 58 -14.49 -4.47 0.54
C MET A 58 -13.93 -5.71 1.26
N GLY A 59 -12.61 -5.85 1.38
CA GLY A 59 -11.97 -7.01 2.02
C GLY A 59 -12.25 -8.36 1.34
N ILE A 60 -12.96 -8.38 0.22
CA ILE A 60 -13.39 -9.57 -0.52
C ILE A 60 -12.21 -10.45 -0.93
N PRO A 61 -11.06 -9.93 -1.43
CA PRO A 61 -9.93 -10.77 -1.81
C PRO A 61 -9.42 -11.69 -0.69
N GLY A 62 -9.32 -11.15 0.54
CA GLY A 62 -8.85 -11.90 1.71
C GLY A 62 -9.89 -12.90 2.21
N ALA A 63 -11.17 -12.48 2.25
CA ALA A 63 -12.28 -13.35 2.60
C ALA A 63 -12.38 -14.54 1.63
N LEU A 64 -12.35 -14.26 0.33
CA LEU A 64 -12.41 -15.27 -0.72
C LEU A 64 -11.25 -16.27 -0.61
N SER A 65 -10.02 -15.80 -0.38
CA SER A 65 -8.87 -16.69 -0.18
C SER A 65 -9.06 -17.63 1.01
N LYS A 66 -9.66 -17.14 2.10
CA LYS A 66 -9.91 -17.95 3.30
C LYS A 66 -11.03 -18.97 3.07
N VAL A 67 -12.17 -18.52 2.56
CA VAL A 67 -13.35 -19.36 2.31
C VAL A 67 -13.04 -20.47 1.30
N ILE A 68 -12.31 -20.16 0.21
CA ILE A 68 -11.89 -21.18 -0.76
C ILE A 68 -10.94 -22.20 -0.15
N ALA A 69 -9.99 -21.75 0.69
CA ALA A 69 -9.05 -22.67 1.33
C ALA A 69 -9.73 -23.65 2.29
N GLN A 70 -10.97 -23.36 2.72
CA GLN A 70 -11.77 -24.17 3.64
C GLN A 70 -12.92 -24.92 2.95
N SER A 71 -13.16 -24.65 1.66
CA SER A 71 -14.30 -25.20 0.92
C SER A 71 -13.88 -26.32 -0.04
N GLU A 72 -14.70 -27.37 -0.12
CA GLU A 72 -14.55 -28.44 -1.13
C GLU A 72 -14.98 -27.98 -2.54
N HIS A 73 -15.69 -26.86 -2.65
CA HIS A 73 -16.25 -26.33 -3.90
C HIS A 73 -15.83 -24.87 -4.15
N PRO A 74 -14.62 -24.63 -4.69
CA PRO A 74 -14.02 -23.29 -4.78
C PRO A 74 -14.79 -22.31 -5.70
N HIS A 75 -15.68 -22.81 -6.56
CA HIS A 75 -16.41 -21.99 -7.54
C HIS A 75 -17.59 -21.22 -6.96
N GLN A 76 -18.21 -21.75 -5.91
CA GLN A 76 -19.37 -21.14 -5.25
C GLN A 76 -19.03 -19.79 -4.56
N PRO A 77 -18.00 -19.72 -3.68
CA PRO A 77 -17.62 -18.45 -3.07
C PRO A 77 -17.06 -17.44 -4.07
N LEU A 78 -16.49 -17.90 -5.19
CA LEU A 78 -16.07 -17.04 -6.29
C LEU A 78 -17.27 -16.31 -6.92
N LYS A 79 -18.38 -17.02 -7.21
CA LYS A 79 -19.60 -16.39 -7.75
C LYS A 79 -20.14 -15.30 -6.82
N ALA A 80 -20.33 -15.65 -5.54
CA ALA A 80 -20.83 -14.71 -4.54
C ALA A 80 -19.95 -13.47 -4.45
N SER A 81 -18.63 -13.66 -4.44
CA SER A 81 -17.65 -12.56 -4.41
C SER A 81 -17.72 -11.66 -5.66
N VAL A 82 -17.91 -12.22 -6.85
CA VAL A 82 -18.06 -11.44 -8.09
C VAL A 82 -19.34 -10.60 -8.06
N ILE A 83 -20.46 -11.17 -7.62
CA ILE A 83 -21.74 -10.45 -7.53
C ILE A 83 -21.67 -9.34 -6.48
N LEU A 84 -21.17 -9.65 -5.27
CA LEU A 84 -20.98 -8.66 -4.21
C LEU A 84 -20.08 -7.52 -4.65
N SER A 85 -18.96 -7.85 -5.31
CA SER A 85 -18.04 -6.87 -5.86
C SER A 85 -18.70 -6.00 -6.91
N LEU A 86 -19.46 -6.56 -7.86
CA LEU A 86 -20.13 -5.79 -8.90
C LEU A 86 -21.12 -4.78 -8.29
N LEU A 87 -21.97 -5.23 -7.37
CA LEU A 87 -22.92 -4.37 -6.65
C LEU A 87 -22.20 -3.27 -5.88
N ASN A 88 -21.15 -3.61 -5.14
CA ASN A 88 -20.36 -2.65 -4.39
C ASN A 88 -19.68 -1.62 -5.32
N ASN A 89 -19.08 -2.06 -6.44
CA ASN A 89 -18.45 -1.14 -7.40
C ASN A 89 -19.45 -0.16 -7.99
N VAL A 90 -20.68 -0.58 -8.31
CA VAL A 90 -21.73 0.34 -8.80
C VAL A 90 -22.02 1.41 -7.75
N VAL A 91 -22.24 1.01 -6.49
CA VAL A 91 -22.50 1.95 -5.38
C VAL A 91 -21.32 2.90 -5.17
N ILE A 92 -20.09 2.38 -5.14
CA ILE A 92 -18.88 3.18 -4.90
C ILE A 92 -18.59 4.13 -6.06
N ILE A 93 -18.77 3.72 -7.32
CA ILE A 93 -18.59 4.61 -8.49
C ILE A 93 -19.63 5.73 -8.47
N LEU A 94 -20.90 5.42 -8.20
CA LEU A 94 -21.96 6.43 -8.10
C LEU A 94 -21.68 7.41 -6.96
N ALA A 95 -21.34 6.91 -5.76
CA ALA A 95 -20.96 7.74 -4.63
C ALA A 95 -19.73 8.60 -4.95
N PHE A 96 -18.73 8.04 -5.62
CA PHE A 96 -17.53 8.77 -6.01
C PHE A 96 -17.86 9.90 -6.98
N LEU A 97 -18.66 9.66 -8.02
CA LEU A 97 -19.09 10.68 -8.98
C LEU A 97 -19.84 11.84 -8.32
N LEU A 98 -20.70 11.55 -7.34
CA LEU A 98 -21.45 12.57 -6.60
C LEU A 98 -20.54 13.42 -5.70
N VAL A 99 -19.55 12.80 -5.06
CA VAL A 99 -18.65 13.47 -4.11
C VAL A 99 -17.51 14.22 -4.82
N LEU A 100 -17.12 13.80 -6.02
CA LEU A 100 -15.97 14.33 -6.77
C LEU A 100 -15.94 15.86 -6.93
N PRO A 101 -17.02 16.55 -7.37
CA PRO A 101 -17.00 18.01 -7.50
C PRO A 101 -16.87 18.71 -6.15
N PHE A 102 -17.51 18.17 -5.10
CA PHE A 102 -17.40 18.71 -3.74
C PHE A 102 -15.98 18.54 -3.20
N LEU A 103 -15.38 17.38 -3.42
CA LEU A 103 -14.03 17.04 -3.02
C LEU A 103 -12.99 17.95 -3.68
N ALA A 104 -13.09 18.17 -4.99
CA ALA A 104 -12.15 19.02 -5.72
C ALA A 104 -12.26 20.49 -5.30
N GLN A 105 -13.49 21.02 -5.19
CA GLN A 105 -13.71 22.45 -4.98
C GLN A 105 -13.58 22.89 -3.52
N TYR A 106 -14.19 22.15 -2.58
CA TYR A 106 -14.32 22.61 -1.20
C TYR A 106 -13.32 21.97 -0.25
N ILE A 107 -12.98 20.71 -0.51
CA ILE A 107 -12.09 19.94 0.37
C ILE A 107 -10.63 20.18 -0.03
N LEU A 108 -10.29 19.91 -1.30
CA LEU A 108 -8.92 20.04 -1.81
C LEU A 108 -8.58 21.48 -2.24
N LYS A 109 -9.58 22.36 -2.34
CA LYS A 109 -9.45 23.76 -2.78
C LYS A 109 -8.72 23.92 -4.12
N GLN A 110 -8.79 22.91 -4.99
CA GLN A 110 -8.15 22.87 -6.31
C GLN A 110 -9.12 22.26 -7.33
N LYS A 111 -9.89 23.12 -8.00
CA LYS A 111 -10.83 22.68 -9.04
C LYS A 111 -10.14 22.00 -10.22
N GLU A 112 -8.88 22.35 -10.48
CA GLU A 112 -8.05 21.83 -11.57
C GLU A 112 -7.70 20.33 -11.43
N ILE A 113 -7.81 19.74 -10.23
CA ILE A 113 -7.50 18.31 -10.01
C ILE A 113 -8.61 17.38 -10.50
N LEU A 114 -9.77 17.93 -10.85
CA LEU A 114 -10.97 17.17 -11.20
C LEU A 114 -10.75 16.14 -12.33
N PRO A 115 -10.02 16.44 -13.43
CA PRO A 115 -9.68 15.44 -14.44
C PRO A 115 -8.79 14.30 -13.93
N VAL A 116 -7.92 14.57 -12.94
CA VAL A 116 -7.05 13.56 -12.31
C VAL A 116 -7.87 12.62 -11.43
N LEU A 117 -8.85 13.17 -10.69
CA LEU A 117 -9.77 12.36 -9.89
C LEU A 117 -10.66 11.47 -10.75
N TYR A 118 -11.13 11.96 -11.91
CA TYR A 118 -11.90 11.12 -12.85
C TYR A 118 -11.09 9.92 -13.39
N ALA A 119 -9.76 10.01 -13.48
CA ALA A 119 -8.93 8.87 -13.87
C ALA A 119 -8.94 7.70 -12.87
N ILE A 120 -9.46 7.90 -11.65
CA ILE A 120 -9.64 6.84 -10.65
C ILE A 120 -10.87 5.98 -10.95
N ILE A 121 -11.87 6.49 -11.68
CA ILE A 121 -13.10 5.73 -11.99
C ILE A 121 -12.83 4.39 -12.68
N PRO A 122 -12.06 4.30 -13.78
CA PRO A 122 -11.78 3.01 -14.41
C PRO A 122 -10.96 2.07 -13.51
N LEU A 123 -10.22 2.59 -12.54
CA LEU A 123 -9.42 1.81 -11.62
C LEU A 123 -10.28 0.99 -10.65
N ILE A 124 -11.38 1.55 -10.16
CA ILE A 124 -12.28 0.95 -9.16
C ILE A 124 -12.72 -0.49 -9.54
N PRO A 125 -13.34 -0.73 -10.72
CA PRO A 125 -13.75 -2.07 -11.10
C PRO A 125 -12.54 -2.99 -11.42
N LEU A 126 -11.45 -2.45 -11.96
CA LEU A 126 -10.25 -3.22 -12.31
C LEU A 126 -9.54 -3.78 -11.08
N VAL A 127 -9.39 -2.96 -10.04
CA VAL A 127 -8.76 -3.35 -8.77
C VAL A 127 -9.61 -4.36 -8.00
N SER A 128 -10.94 -4.25 -8.12
CA SER A 128 -11.85 -5.23 -7.55
C SER A 128 -11.74 -6.58 -8.27
N LEU A 129 -11.71 -6.57 -9.60
CA LEU A 129 -11.51 -7.77 -10.41
C LEU A 129 -10.16 -8.43 -10.15
N SER A 130 -9.06 -7.67 -10.20
CA SER A 130 -7.72 -8.18 -9.94
C SER A 130 -7.60 -8.70 -8.50
N GLY A 131 -8.23 -8.03 -7.53
CA GLY A 131 -8.33 -8.48 -6.14
C GLY A 131 -9.01 -9.83 -6.00
N ILE A 132 -10.18 -10.02 -6.62
CA ILE A 132 -10.90 -11.31 -6.60
C ILE A 132 -10.05 -12.42 -7.21
N LEU A 133 -9.38 -12.16 -8.33
CA LEU A 133 -8.50 -13.13 -8.99
C LEU A 133 -7.29 -13.50 -8.12
N LYS A 134 -6.64 -12.50 -7.49
CA LYS A 134 -5.55 -12.72 -6.52
C LYS A 134 -6.05 -13.57 -5.35
N GLY A 135 -7.20 -13.22 -4.76
CA GLY A 135 -7.83 -13.96 -3.66
C GLY A 135 -8.17 -15.41 -4.03
N TYR A 136 -8.70 -15.63 -5.24
CA TYR A 136 -8.99 -16.96 -5.76
C TYR A 136 -7.72 -17.81 -5.94
N LEU A 137 -6.67 -17.24 -6.52
CA LEU A 137 -5.37 -17.93 -6.68
C LEU A 137 -4.72 -18.24 -5.33
N PHE A 138 -4.80 -17.34 -4.35
CA PHE A 138 -4.32 -17.60 -2.99
C PHE A 138 -5.10 -18.71 -2.31
N GLY A 139 -6.44 -18.74 -2.44
CA GLY A 139 -7.27 -19.82 -1.93
C GLY A 139 -6.91 -21.19 -2.52
N LEU A 140 -6.63 -21.24 -3.82
CA LEU A 140 -6.16 -22.44 -4.53
C LEU A 140 -4.68 -22.80 -4.28
N GLN A 141 -3.99 -22.11 -3.37
CA GLN A 141 -2.55 -22.30 -3.09
C GLN A 141 -1.62 -22.01 -4.29
N HIS A 142 -2.08 -21.27 -5.30
CA HIS A 142 -1.29 -20.81 -6.44
C HIS A 142 -0.56 -19.49 -6.14
N HIS A 143 0.12 -19.43 -4.99
CA HIS A 143 0.79 -18.23 -4.47
C HIS A 143 1.76 -17.55 -5.45
N ILE A 144 2.50 -18.35 -6.22
CA ILE A 144 3.48 -17.83 -7.19
C ILE A 144 2.77 -17.08 -8.32
N GLN A 145 1.66 -17.60 -8.83
CA GLN A 145 0.90 -16.94 -9.90
C GLN A 145 0.27 -15.64 -9.40
N ALA A 146 -0.29 -15.65 -8.19
CA ALA A 146 -0.84 -14.45 -7.56
C ALA A 146 0.24 -13.38 -7.36
N THR A 147 1.42 -13.76 -6.86
CA THR A 147 2.53 -12.81 -6.59
C THR A 147 3.14 -12.28 -7.89
N SER A 148 3.32 -13.14 -8.91
CA SER A 148 3.84 -12.72 -10.22
C SER A 148 2.94 -11.73 -10.95
N SER A 149 1.63 -11.68 -10.63
CA SER A 149 0.73 -10.68 -11.21
C SER A 149 1.20 -9.23 -10.96
N GLN A 150 1.89 -8.99 -9.83
CA GLN A 150 2.44 -7.68 -9.50
C GLN A 150 3.60 -7.28 -10.44
N LEU A 151 4.35 -8.24 -10.98
CA LEU A 151 5.37 -7.95 -11.99
C LEU A 151 4.73 -7.42 -13.28
N PHE A 152 3.63 -8.06 -13.72
CA PHE A 152 2.89 -7.60 -14.90
C PHE A 152 2.23 -6.25 -14.67
N GLU A 153 1.71 -6.00 -13.46
CA GLU A 153 1.16 -4.71 -13.05
C GLU A 153 2.18 -3.58 -13.21
N GLU A 154 3.36 -3.71 -12.62
CA GLU A 154 4.36 -2.64 -12.66
C GLU A 154 5.05 -2.54 -14.03
N THR A 155 5.30 -3.66 -14.70
CA THR A 155 5.92 -3.65 -16.05
C THR A 155 5.00 -2.96 -17.08
N SER A 156 3.70 -3.26 -17.05
CA SER A 156 2.74 -2.61 -17.95
C SER A 156 2.54 -1.13 -17.62
N ARG A 157 2.61 -0.74 -16.33
CA ARG A 157 2.62 0.65 -15.92
C ARG A 157 3.84 1.41 -16.47
N ILE A 158 5.03 0.82 -16.37
CA ILE A 158 6.27 1.36 -16.95
C ILE A 158 6.12 1.53 -18.46
N ALA A 159 5.68 0.48 -19.16
CA ALA A 159 5.51 0.50 -20.60
C ALA A 159 4.50 1.56 -21.05
N PHE A 160 3.35 1.66 -20.37
CA PHE A 160 2.34 2.66 -20.66
C PHE A 160 2.85 4.09 -20.48
N LEU A 161 3.49 4.39 -19.34
CA LEU A 161 4.05 5.72 -19.08
C LEU A 161 5.12 6.08 -20.11
N PHE A 162 6.01 5.13 -20.43
CA PHE A 162 7.05 5.35 -21.43
C PHE A 162 6.46 5.65 -22.82
N ILE A 163 5.52 4.83 -23.28
CA ILE A 163 4.88 5.00 -24.60
C ILE A 163 4.10 6.32 -24.67
N VAL A 164 3.27 6.62 -23.67
CA VAL A 164 2.41 7.81 -23.72
C VAL A 164 3.21 9.10 -23.65
N PHE A 165 4.21 9.19 -22.76
CA PHE A 165 5.05 10.40 -22.66
C PHE A 165 6.03 10.53 -23.81
N TYR A 166 6.45 9.44 -24.45
CA TYR A 166 7.22 9.51 -25.69
C TYR A 166 6.38 10.06 -26.85
N LEU A 167 5.13 9.61 -26.98
CA LEU A 167 4.22 10.07 -28.05
C LEU A 167 3.67 11.49 -27.80
N HIS A 168 3.50 11.90 -26.54
CA HIS A 168 2.95 13.19 -26.16
C HIS A 168 3.89 13.92 -25.18
N PRO A 169 5.06 14.41 -25.64
CA PRO A 169 6.07 15.02 -24.78
C PRO A 169 5.64 16.36 -24.17
N TYR A 170 4.74 17.10 -24.84
CA TYR A 170 4.23 18.39 -24.37
C TYR A 170 2.77 18.25 -23.96
N THR A 171 2.53 17.93 -22.69
CA THR A 171 1.18 17.89 -22.11
C THR A 171 1.13 18.79 -20.88
N ASP A 172 0.00 19.46 -20.68
CA ASP A 172 -0.22 20.31 -19.50
C ASP A 172 -0.08 19.50 -18.20
N ALA A 173 0.29 20.16 -17.10
CA ALA A 173 0.54 19.50 -15.82
C ALA A 173 -0.64 18.61 -15.35
N ILE A 174 -1.87 19.04 -15.59
CA ILE A 174 -3.09 18.27 -15.26
C ILE A 174 -3.19 17.01 -16.13
N ALA A 175 -2.91 17.12 -17.42
CA ALA A 175 -2.94 16.00 -18.35
C ALA A 175 -1.86 14.96 -17.99
N MET A 176 -0.66 15.41 -17.64
CA MET A 176 0.43 14.54 -17.16
C MET A 176 0.01 13.77 -15.89
N ALA A 177 -0.55 14.46 -14.89
CA ALA A 177 -1.04 13.84 -13.67
C ALA A 177 -2.18 12.84 -13.92
N ARG A 178 -3.10 13.17 -14.84
CA ARG A 178 -4.18 12.28 -15.27
C ARG A 178 -3.64 11.01 -15.93
N ILE A 179 -2.66 11.14 -16.83
CA ILE A 179 -1.98 10.00 -17.49
C ILE A 179 -1.29 9.12 -16.44
N ALA A 180 -0.59 9.74 -15.48
CA ALA A 180 0.03 9.03 -14.36
C ALA A 180 -1.01 8.24 -13.55
N MET A 181 -2.17 8.82 -13.26
CA MET A 181 -3.25 8.12 -12.56
C MET A 181 -3.87 6.98 -13.40
N LEU A 182 -4.08 7.19 -14.70
CA LEU A 182 -4.59 6.16 -15.62
C LEU A 182 -3.62 4.98 -15.75
N SER A 183 -2.31 5.21 -15.65
CA SER A 183 -1.31 4.14 -15.67
C SER A 183 -1.54 3.08 -14.58
N VAL A 184 -2.15 3.47 -13.47
CA VAL A 184 -2.53 2.55 -12.39
C VAL A 184 -3.60 1.57 -12.87
N SER A 185 -4.60 2.07 -13.59
CA SER A 185 -5.68 1.26 -14.19
C SER A 185 -5.15 0.29 -15.23
N VAL A 186 -4.24 0.75 -16.11
CA VAL A 186 -3.61 -0.11 -17.12
C VAL A 186 -2.83 -1.25 -16.47
N GLY A 187 -2.09 -0.94 -15.40
CA GLY A 187 -1.39 -1.94 -14.59
C GLY A 187 -2.32 -3.04 -14.08
N GLU A 188 -3.42 -2.65 -13.46
CA GLU A 188 -4.40 -3.59 -12.90
C GLU A 188 -5.13 -4.40 -13.97
N ALA A 189 -5.43 -3.80 -15.14
CA ALA A 189 -5.99 -4.51 -16.28
C ALA A 189 -5.04 -5.61 -16.81
N CYS A 190 -3.75 -5.29 -16.98
CA CYS A 190 -2.75 -6.26 -17.43
C CYS A 190 -2.51 -7.37 -16.39
N SER A 191 -2.49 -7.01 -15.11
CA SER A 191 -2.39 -7.96 -14.00
C SER A 191 -3.58 -8.93 -13.97
N ALA A 192 -4.80 -8.41 -14.08
CA ALA A 192 -6.02 -9.21 -14.18
C ALA A 192 -6.01 -10.13 -15.41
N LEU A 193 -5.60 -9.61 -16.57
CA LEU A 193 -5.48 -10.40 -17.80
C LEU A 193 -4.47 -11.55 -17.64
N TYR A 194 -3.29 -11.28 -17.07
CA TYR A 194 -2.30 -12.32 -16.78
C TYR A 194 -2.89 -13.43 -15.89
N MET A 195 -3.57 -13.06 -14.80
CA MET A 195 -4.16 -14.03 -13.88
C MET A 195 -5.24 -14.87 -14.57
N LEU A 196 -6.11 -14.25 -15.38
CA LEU A 196 -7.11 -14.96 -16.18
C LEU A 196 -6.43 -15.96 -17.14
N LEU A 197 -5.40 -15.55 -17.87
CA LEU A 197 -4.65 -16.43 -18.78
C LEU A 197 -3.95 -17.56 -18.04
N SER A 198 -3.40 -17.29 -16.85
CA SER A 198 -2.73 -18.28 -16.01
C SER A 198 -3.70 -19.39 -15.55
N LEU A 199 -4.95 -19.02 -15.27
CA LEU A 199 -6.02 -19.96 -14.94
C LEU A 199 -6.40 -20.81 -16.17
N ARG A 200 -6.48 -20.19 -17.38
CA ARG A 200 -6.85 -20.89 -18.63
C ARG A 200 -5.83 -21.94 -19.07
N ARG A 201 -4.54 -21.67 -18.92
CA ARG A 201 -3.47 -22.58 -19.36
C ARG A 201 -3.44 -23.89 -18.57
N LYS A 202 -3.85 -23.89 -17.30
CA LYS A 202 -4.06 -25.13 -16.54
C LYS A 202 -5.44 -25.69 -16.89
N LYS A 203 -5.53 -26.42 -18.01
CA LYS A 203 -6.77 -27.04 -18.56
C LYS A 203 -7.55 -27.94 -17.58
N ARG A 204 -7.05 -28.24 -16.37
CA ARG A 204 -7.79 -28.95 -15.32
C ARG A 204 -8.69 -28.07 -14.44
N THR A 205 -8.51 -26.75 -14.42
CA THR A 205 -9.26 -25.84 -13.53
C THR A 205 -10.32 -24.99 -14.23
N LEU A 206 -10.36 -24.99 -15.57
CA LEU A 206 -11.20 -24.07 -16.35
C LEU A 206 -12.40 -24.71 -17.03
N SER A 207 -12.63 -26.02 -16.89
CA SER A 207 -13.75 -26.69 -17.55
C SER A 207 -15.13 -26.23 -17.04
N ARG A 208 -15.19 -25.42 -15.98
CA ARG A 208 -16.43 -24.90 -15.41
C ARG A 208 -16.25 -23.47 -14.88
N ILE A 209 -16.01 -22.49 -15.77
CA ILE A 209 -16.49 -21.13 -15.48
C ILE A 209 -18.01 -21.28 -15.37
N PRO A 210 -18.59 -21.13 -14.18
CA PRO A 210 -19.98 -21.50 -14.03
C PRO A 210 -20.87 -20.49 -14.75
N ARG A 211 -21.99 -20.97 -15.29
CA ARG A 211 -23.08 -20.09 -15.72
C ARG A 211 -23.41 -19.18 -14.53
N LEU A 212 -23.35 -17.86 -14.73
CA LEU A 212 -23.52 -16.84 -13.69
C LEU A 212 -24.91 -16.88 -13.01
N PHE A 213 -25.84 -17.69 -13.51
CA PHE A 213 -27.28 -17.58 -13.22
C PHE A 213 -27.96 -18.85 -12.67
N THR A 214 -27.22 -19.90 -12.27
CA THR A 214 -27.83 -21.08 -11.61
C THR A 214 -27.13 -21.43 -10.30
N ASP A 215 -27.94 -21.73 -9.29
CA ASP A 215 -27.62 -22.12 -7.91
C ASP A 215 -26.80 -21.09 -7.11
N LEU A 216 -27.48 -20.05 -6.61
CA LEU A 216 -26.96 -19.10 -5.63
C LEU A 216 -27.61 -19.39 -4.28
N ASN A 217 -26.81 -19.72 -3.27
CA ASN A 217 -27.31 -19.96 -1.92
C ASN A 217 -26.90 -18.80 -1.00
N ARG A 218 -27.82 -18.31 -0.18
CA ARG A 218 -27.62 -17.19 0.75
C ARG A 218 -26.44 -17.42 1.70
N ALA A 219 -26.25 -18.68 2.13
CA ALA A 219 -25.14 -19.08 3.00
C ALA A 219 -23.75 -18.69 2.46
N GLN A 220 -23.55 -18.72 1.13
CA GLN A 220 -22.26 -18.37 0.50
C GLN A 220 -21.98 -16.87 0.56
N PHE A 221 -23.03 -16.04 0.48
CA PHE A 221 -22.91 -14.59 0.65
C PHE A 221 -22.58 -14.25 2.09
N ASP A 222 -23.29 -14.87 3.03
CA ASP A 222 -23.10 -14.65 4.46
C ASP A 222 -21.68 -15.04 4.91
N GLU A 223 -21.16 -16.17 4.41
CA GLU A 223 -19.81 -16.62 4.72
C GLU A 223 -18.72 -15.64 4.23
N VAL A 224 -18.85 -15.14 2.99
CA VAL A 224 -17.92 -14.15 2.44
C VAL A 224 -18.04 -12.82 3.18
N LEU A 225 -19.26 -12.34 3.45
CA LEU A 225 -19.51 -11.07 4.14
C LEU A 225 -19.01 -11.07 5.60
N MET A 226 -19.21 -12.18 6.32
CA MET A 226 -18.78 -12.32 7.71
C MET A 226 -17.26 -12.18 7.85
N VAL A 227 -16.49 -12.60 6.84
CA VAL A 227 -15.03 -12.44 6.84
C VAL A 227 -14.61 -11.10 6.22
N SER A 228 -15.31 -10.62 5.20
CA SER A 228 -14.91 -9.43 4.45
C SER A 228 -15.15 -8.12 5.21
N ILE A 229 -16.24 -8.01 5.97
CA ILE A 229 -16.58 -6.79 6.73
C ILE A 229 -15.50 -6.44 7.77
N PRO A 230 -15.08 -7.37 8.66
CA PRO A 230 -14.00 -7.09 9.62
C PRO A 230 -12.66 -6.76 8.94
N MET A 231 -12.34 -7.46 7.84
CA MET A 231 -11.14 -7.20 7.04
C MET A 231 -11.19 -5.80 6.40
N THR A 232 -12.37 -5.35 5.98
CA THR A 232 -12.58 -4.00 5.43
C THR A 232 -12.38 -2.95 6.51
N GLY A 233 -13.00 -3.11 7.68
CA GLY A 233 -12.87 -2.17 8.79
C GLY A 233 -11.42 -1.91 9.19
N SER A 234 -10.60 -2.97 9.29
CA SER A 234 -9.17 -2.81 9.61
C SER A 234 -8.37 -2.05 8.56
N ARG A 235 -8.65 -2.26 7.26
CA ARG A 235 -7.97 -1.55 6.16
C ARG A 235 -8.48 -0.12 6.00
N LEU A 236 -9.77 0.11 6.25
CA LEU A 236 -10.40 1.43 6.18
C LEU A 236 -9.82 2.40 7.18
N ILE A 237 -9.47 1.95 8.38
CA ILE A 237 -8.83 2.82 9.38
C ILE A 237 -7.57 3.50 8.82
N GLY A 238 -6.70 2.71 8.19
CA GLY A 238 -5.46 3.22 7.61
C GLY A 238 -5.69 4.11 6.39
N SER A 239 -6.55 3.69 5.46
CA SER A 239 -6.82 4.46 4.24
C SER A 239 -7.61 5.74 4.51
N LEU A 240 -8.54 5.73 5.48
CA LEU A 240 -9.26 6.91 5.92
C LEU A 240 -8.31 7.92 6.55
N THR A 241 -7.37 7.47 7.39
CA THR A 241 -6.35 8.37 7.96
C THR A 241 -5.55 9.06 6.85
N TYR A 242 -5.07 8.27 5.89
CA TYR A 242 -4.29 8.80 4.76
C TYR A 242 -5.13 9.77 3.91
N PHE A 243 -6.40 9.48 3.69
CA PHE A 243 -7.34 10.35 2.98
C PHE A 243 -7.62 11.67 3.71
N LEU A 244 -7.76 11.63 5.04
CA LEU A 244 -8.02 12.82 5.85
C LEU A 244 -6.82 13.75 5.97
N GLU A 245 -5.60 13.24 5.82
CA GLU A 245 -4.37 14.02 5.99
C GLU A 245 -4.30 15.29 5.11
N PRO A 246 -4.41 15.23 3.76
CA PRO A 246 -4.38 16.44 2.93
C PRO A 246 -5.56 17.39 3.20
N ILE A 247 -6.69 16.87 3.69
CA ILE A 247 -7.88 17.65 4.03
C ILE A 247 -7.64 18.48 5.29
N VAL A 248 -7.16 17.83 6.34
CA VAL A 248 -6.88 18.44 7.64
C VAL A 248 -5.75 19.47 7.53
N MET A 249 -4.77 19.21 6.67
CA MET A 249 -3.64 20.11 6.42
C MET A 249 -4.06 21.50 5.93
N VAL A 250 -5.09 21.60 5.07
CA VAL A 250 -5.52 22.90 4.50
C VAL A 250 -6.70 23.53 5.24
N LEU A 251 -7.15 22.89 6.33
CA LEU A 251 -8.34 23.31 7.08
C LEU A 251 -8.08 24.64 7.80
N GLY A 252 -8.93 25.63 7.54
CA GLY A 252 -8.80 26.97 8.13
C GLY A 252 -7.69 27.85 7.55
N LEU A 253 -6.97 27.40 6.52
CA LEU A 253 -5.97 28.20 5.82
C LEU A 253 -6.56 29.00 4.65
N GLY A 254 -6.00 30.19 4.42
CA GLY A 254 -6.24 31.00 3.21
C GLY A 254 -5.70 30.33 1.93
N THR A 255 -5.98 30.90 0.76
CA THR A 255 -5.62 30.33 -0.55
C THR A 255 -4.10 30.19 -0.75
N THR A 256 -3.34 31.23 -0.43
CA THR A 256 -1.87 31.26 -0.55
C THR A 256 -1.21 30.25 0.39
N ALA A 257 -1.60 30.25 1.66
CA ALA A 257 -1.15 29.29 2.67
C ALA A 257 -1.49 27.85 2.28
N SER A 258 -2.69 27.59 1.75
CA SER A 258 -3.08 26.26 1.27
C SER A 258 -2.18 25.81 0.12
N ALA A 259 -1.84 26.70 -0.82
CA ALA A 259 -0.95 26.37 -1.94
C ALA A 259 0.47 26.00 -1.47
N THR A 260 1.02 26.71 -0.49
CA THR A 260 2.33 26.37 0.11
C THR A 260 2.33 25.00 0.76
N MET A 261 1.29 24.68 1.54
CA MET A 261 1.14 23.37 2.17
C MET A 261 0.99 22.24 1.14
N VAL A 262 0.21 22.44 0.07
CA VAL A 262 0.07 21.46 -1.02
C VAL A 262 1.40 21.22 -1.72
N ALA A 263 2.20 22.26 -1.96
CA ALA A 263 3.53 22.11 -2.54
C ALA A 263 4.48 21.32 -1.61
N ALA A 264 4.49 21.62 -0.31
CA ALA A 264 5.28 20.87 0.67
C ALA A 264 4.84 19.40 0.78
N TYR A 265 3.53 19.15 0.77
CA TYR A 265 2.96 17.80 0.77
C TYR A 265 3.37 17.01 -0.47
N GLY A 266 3.36 17.64 -1.64
CA GLY A 266 3.79 17.04 -2.89
C GLY A 266 5.29 16.75 -2.93
N GLN A 267 6.13 17.61 -2.35
CA GLN A 267 7.55 17.33 -2.20
C GLN A 267 7.80 16.13 -1.28
N LEU A 268 7.12 16.10 -0.12
CA LEU A 268 7.23 15.03 0.86
C LEU A 268 6.80 13.67 0.30
N ASN A 269 5.60 13.60 -0.31
CA ASN A 269 5.03 12.34 -0.78
C ASN A 269 5.54 11.92 -2.17
N GLY A 270 5.88 12.89 -3.02
CA GLY A 270 6.34 12.65 -4.39
C GLY A 270 7.81 12.28 -4.50
N TYR A 271 8.68 12.89 -3.68
CA TYR A 271 10.13 12.69 -3.77
C TYR A 271 10.74 12.08 -2.49
N VAL A 272 10.49 12.67 -1.32
CA VAL A 272 11.21 12.31 -0.09
C VAL A 272 10.82 10.92 0.44
N LEU A 273 9.51 10.67 0.63
CA LEU A 273 9.01 9.41 1.17
C LEU A 273 9.40 8.19 0.31
N PRO A 274 9.31 8.22 -1.03
CA PRO A 274 9.77 7.13 -1.87
C PRO A 274 11.25 6.76 -1.67
N ILE A 275 12.16 7.73 -1.62
CA ILE A 275 13.60 7.47 -1.40
C ILE A 275 13.79 6.89 0.00
N ILE A 276 13.27 7.59 1.01
CA ILE A 276 13.57 7.25 2.39
C ILE A 276 12.98 5.87 2.74
N THR A 277 11.78 5.54 2.27
CA THR A 277 11.12 4.27 2.58
C THR A 277 11.57 3.09 1.72
N MET A 278 12.31 3.32 0.64
CA MET A 278 12.78 2.26 -0.26
C MET A 278 13.51 1.13 0.49
N PRO A 279 14.51 1.38 1.36
CA PRO A 279 15.20 0.32 2.12
C PRO A 279 14.29 -0.58 2.96
N SER A 280 13.08 -0.13 3.28
CA SER A 280 12.11 -0.93 4.06
C SER A 280 11.78 -2.25 3.36
N PHE A 281 11.88 -2.35 2.03
CA PHE A 281 11.65 -3.65 1.35
C PHE A 281 12.64 -4.72 1.82
N ILE A 282 13.89 -4.35 2.13
CA ILE A 282 14.92 -5.27 2.64
C ILE A 282 14.49 -5.78 4.02
N THR A 283 14.07 -4.87 4.90
CA THR A 283 13.61 -5.21 6.25
C THR A 283 12.37 -6.10 6.24
N VAL A 284 11.39 -5.80 5.38
CA VAL A 284 10.18 -6.62 5.18
C VAL A 284 10.55 -8.00 4.66
N THR A 285 11.47 -8.07 3.71
CA THR A 285 11.91 -9.34 3.12
C THR A 285 12.63 -10.22 4.15
N LEU A 286 13.56 -9.64 4.90
CA LEU A 286 14.27 -10.35 5.96
C LEU A 286 13.30 -10.84 7.04
N SER A 287 12.34 -10.00 7.42
CA SER A 287 11.28 -10.36 8.36
C SER A 287 10.46 -11.54 7.86
N ASN A 288 9.97 -11.49 6.63
CA ASN A 288 9.16 -12.57 6.04
C ASN A 288 9.93 -13.88 5.90
N PHE A 289 11.24 -13.82 5.64
CA PHE A 289 12.08 -15.01 5.52
C PHE A 289 12.34 -15.67 6.88
N LEU A 290 12.56 -14.88 7.93
CA LEU A 290 12.90 -15.39 9.27
C LEU A 290 11.68 -15.65 10.15
N LEU A 291 10.51 -15.11 9.79
CA LEU A 291 9.24 -15.27 10.50
C LEU A 291 8.86 -16.75 10.74
N PRO A 292 8.93 -17.66 9.75
CA PRO A 292 8.54 -19.06 9.97
C PRO A 292 9.44 -19.76 10.99
N SER A 293 10.74 -19.47 10.99
CA SER A 293 11.71 -20.02 11.95
C SER A 293 11.45 -19.50 13.37
N PHE A 294 11.07 -18.23 13.49
CA PHE A 294 10.64 -17.63 14.75
C PHE A 294 9.38 -18.30 15.29
N THR A 295 8.31 -18.33 14.49
CA THR A 295 7.02 -18.93 14.89
C THR A 295 7.19 -20.41 15.25
N TYR A 296 8.02 -21.17 14.51
CA TYR A 296 8.32 -22.56 14.84
C TYR A 296 8.99 -22.73 16.21
N SER A 297 9.97 -21.88 16.52
CA SER A 297 10.72 -21.96 17.78
C SER A 297 9.85 -21.56 18.97
N TYR A 298 9.06 -20.51 18.80
CA TYR A 298 8.14 -20.00 19.81
C TYR A 298 7.02 -20.99 20.14
N THR A 299 6.35 -21.55 19.12
CA THR A 299 5.24 -22.50 19.33
C THR A 299 5.65 -23.82 19.98
N ARG A 300 6.94 -24.17 19.94
CA ARG A 300 7.49 -25.37 20.58
C ARG A 300 8.09 -25.10 21.97
N GLY A 301 7.95 -23.89 22.50
CA GLY A 301 8.46 -23.52 23.83
C GLY A 301 9.98 -23.27 23.87
N TYR A 302 10.66 -23.17 22.72
CA TYR A 302 12.08 -22.82 22.67
C TYR A 302 12.29 -21.30 22.74
N TYR A 303 11.87 -20.69 23.85
CA TYR A 303 11.83 -19.24 24.03
C TYR A 303 13.19 -18.56 23.92
N ASP A 304 14.25 -19.16 24.47
CA ASP A 304 15.62 -18.62 24.35
C ASP A 304 16.08 -18.53 22.89
N HIS A 305 15.79 -19.56 22.10
CA HIS A 305 16.13 -19.56 20.69
C HIS A 305 15.30 -18.54 19.91
N ALA A 306 14.00 -18.44 20.21
CA ALA A 306 13.12 -17.43 19.62
C ALA A 306 13.58 -16.00 19.95
N ARG A 307 14.03 -15.74 21.19
CA ARG A 307 14.56 -14.45 21.63
C ARG A 307 15.88 -14.09 20.94
N ARG A 308 16.79 -15.05 20.77
CA ARG A 308 18.04 -14.84 19.99
C ARG A 308 17.72 -14.50 18.54
N LEU A 309 16.79 -15.23 17.92
CA LEU A 309 16.37 -14.99 16.55
C LEU A 309 15.69 -13.61 16.40
N PHE A 310 14.83 -13.23 17.34
CA PHE A 310 14.23 -11.91 17.39
C PHE A 310 15.28 -10.80 17.44
N THR A 311 16.26 -10.93 18.35
CA THR A 311 17.34 -9.95 18.50
C THR A 311 18.19 -9.85 17.24
N MET A 312 18.44 -10.99 16.57
CA MET A 312 19.14 -11.04 15.29
C MET A 312 18.37 -10.31 14.18
N ILE A 313 17.06 -10.58 14.04
CA ILE A 313 16.20 -9.92 13.04
C ILE A 313 16.20 -8.41 13.25
N ILE A 314 15.91 -7.96 14.47
CA ILE A 314 15.84 -6.54 14.81
C ILE A 314 17.20 -5.86 14.64
N GLY A 315 18.29 -6.49 15.09
CA GLY A 315 19.64 -5.96 14.93
C GLY A 315 20.04 -5.80 13.47
N CYS A 316 19.78 -6.80 12.62
CA CYS A 316 20.02 -6.71 11.18
C CYS A 316 19.19 -5.61 10.52
N CYS A 317 17.88 -5.54 10.81
CA CYS A 317 17.01 -4.49 10.26
C CYS A 317 17.40 -3.08 10.73
N PHE A 318 17.84 -2.95 11.98
CA PHE A 318 18.35 -1.69 12.52
C PHE A 318 19.62 -1.24 11.79
N LEU A 319 20.59 -2.15 11.61
CA LEU A 319 21.85 -1.85 10.93
C LEU A 319 21.62 -1.43 9.47
N VAL A 320 20.72 -2.13 8.76
CA VAL A 320 20.33 -1.74 7.40
C VAL A 320 19.65 -0.36 7.40
N GLY A 321 18.72 -0.12 8.31
CA GLY A 321 18.02 1.16 8.44
C GLY A 321 18.97 2.32 8.76
N LEU A 322 19.90 2.10 9.68
CA LEU A 322 20.91 3.07 10.10
C LEU A 322 21.87 3.37 8.94
N GLY A 323 22.33 2.36 8.20
CA GLY A 323 23.17 2.56 7.03
C GLY A 323 22.47 3.41 5.95
N CYS A 324 21.22 3.08 5.62
CA CYS A 324 20.46 3.86 4.64
C CYS A 324 20.11 5.27 5.14
N SER A 325 19.78 5.41 6.42
CA SER A 325 19.56 6.69 7.09
C SER A 325 20.81 7.58 7.02
N ALA A 326 21.99 7.03 7.33
CA ALA A 326 23.25 7.75 7.24
C ALA A 326 23.55 8.22 5.81
N ILE A 327 23.32 7.37 4.81
CA ILE A 327 23.47 7.74 3.40
C ILE A 327 22.51 8.89 3.02
N CYS A 328 21.25 8.84 3.46
CA CYS A 328 20.27 9.91 3.22
C CYS A 328 20.63 11.21 3.95
N TYR A 329 21.24 11.13 5.13
CA TYR A 329 21.65 12.30 5.91
C TYR A 329 22.89 12.98 5.33
N LEU A 330 23.86 12.19 4.86
CA LEU A 330 25.14 12.70 4.33
C LEU A 330 25.01 13.20 2.89
N PHE A 331 24.21 12.55 2.06
CA PHE A 331 24.13 12.82 0.61
C PHE A 331 22.70 13.12 0.09
N PRO A 332 21.90 13.99 0.75
CA PRO A 332 20.50 14.19 0.36
C PRO A 332 20.38 14.77 -1.06
N GLU A 333 21.14 15.81 -1.39
CA GLU A 333 21.06 16.46 -2.71
C GLU A 333 21.50 15.52 -3.84
N GLN A 334 22.58 14.77 -3.62
CA GLN A 334 23.12 13.84 -4.59
C GLN A 334 22.15 12.70 -4.86
N LEU A 335 21.45 12.20 -3.83
CA LEU A 335 20.42 11.17 -4.01
C LEU A 335 19.22 11.68 -4.78
N LEU A 336 18.69 12.86 -4.43
CA LEU A 336 17.56 13.42 -5.18
C LEU A 336 17.96 13.74 -6.63
N TYR A 337 19.16 14.26 -6.86
CA TYR A 337 19.64 14.53 -8.21
C TYR A 337 19.84 13.23 -9.01
N LEU A 338 20.45 12.20 -8.41
CA LEU A 338 20.65 10.90 -9.03
C LEU A 338 19.31 10.26 -9.42
N PHE A 339 18.31 10.28 -8.53
CA PHE A 339 17.05 9.59 -8.79
C PHE A 339 16.05 10.44 -9.56
N TYR A 340 15.99 11.75 -9.37
CA TYR A 340 14.91 12.60 -9.88
C TYR A 340 15.37 13.79 -10.73
N HIS A 341 16.68 14.01 -10.88
CA HIS A 341 17.25 15.19 -11.56
C HIS A 341 16.75 16.52 -10.97
N ASN A 342 16.44 16.54 -9.68
CA ASN A 342 16.09 17.73 -8.93
C ASN A 342 16.65 17.64 -7.51
N THR A 343 16.64 18.75 -6.77
CA THR A 343 17.06 18.80 -5.35
C THR A 343 15.92 19.21 -4.42
N HIS A 344 14.67 19.18 -4.92
CA HIS A 344 13.49 19.62 -4.18
C HIS A 344 13.20 18.68 -3.01
N GLY A 345 13.30 19.19 -1.78
CA GLY A 345 13.10 18.40 -0.57
C GLY A 345 14.37 17.76 -0.02
N ALA A 346 15.57 18.15 -0.46
CA ALA A 346 16.83 17.69 0.12
C ALA A 346 16.93 17.99 1.63
N LEU A 347 16.49 19.18 2.06
CA LEU A 347 16.41 19.54 3.48
C LEU A 347 15.45 18.62 4.25
N LEU A 348 14.27 18.36 3.69
CA LEU A 348 13.27 17.45 4.27
C LEU A 348 13.80 16.02 4.36
N LEU A 349 14.51 15.54 3.33
CA LEU A 349 15.15 14.22 3.34
C LEU A 349 16.20 14.13 4.45
N LYS A 350 17.03 15.17 4.60
CA LYS A 350 18.04 15.23 5.68
C LYS A 350 17.39 15.22 7.06
N GLN A 351 16.32 16.00 7.27
CA GLN A 351 15.59 16.06 8.54
C GLN A 351 14.92 14.73 8.89
N LEU A 352 14.35 14.03 7.91
CA LEU A 352 13.67 12.75 8.11
C LEU A 352 14.61 11.54 8.16
N ALA A 353 15.86 11.70 7.72
CA ALA A 353 16.85 10.63 7.70
C ALA A 353 17.02 9.97 9.08
N ILE A 354 17.23 10.75 10.15
CA ILE A 354 17.47 10.21 11.50
C ILE A 354 16.24 9.44 12.03
N PRO A 355 15.02 10.01 12.05
CA PRO A 355 13.81 9.26 12.42
C PRO A 355 13.65 7.97 11.62
N PHE A 356 13.99 7.97 10.33
CA PHE A 356 13.83 6.80 9.48
C PHE A 356 14.64 5.57 9.93
N ALA A 357 15.79 5.74 10.60
CA ALA A 357 16.51 4.62 11.17
C ALA A 357 15.65 3.81 12.15
N LEU A 358 14.71 4.46 12.84
CA LEU A 358 13.72 3.79 13.70
C LEU A 358 12.54 3.25 12.90
N TYR A 359 12.16 3.88 11.79
CA TYR A 359 11.09 3.40 10.92
C TYR A 359 11.38 2.03 10.34
N SER A 360 12.65 1.75 10.01
CA SER A 360 13.07 0.46 9.47
C SER A 360 12.77 -0.71 10.41
N LEU A 361 12.55 -0.43 11.71
CA LEU A 361 12.14 -1.41 12.71
C LEU A 361 10.64 -1.66 12.73
N GLN A 362 9.82 -0.74 12.21
CA GLN A 362 8.37 -0.89 12.26
C GLN A 362 7.87 -2.15 11.51
N PRO A 363 8.37 -2.50 10.30
CA PRO A 363 8.01 -3.74 9.63
C PRO A 363 8.35 -5.03 10.41
N PRO A 364 9.60 -5.27 10.86
CA PRO A 364 9.90 -6.49 11.63
C PRO A 364 9.11 -6.56 12.93
N LEU A 365 8.95 -5.45 13.67
CA LEU A 365 8.17 -5.44 14.91
C LEU A 365 6.70 -5.82 14.65
N SER A 366 6.10 -5.25 13.61
CA SER A 366 4.73 -5.58 13.20
C SER A 366 4.59 -7.07 12.82
N SER A 367 5.50 -7.59 11.99
CA SER A 367 5.50 -9.01 11.61
C SER A 367 5.60 -9.94 12.82
N MET A 368 6.44 -9.61 13.82
CA MET A 368 6.57 -10.40 15.04
C MET A 368 5.29 -10.38 15.88
N LEU A 369 4.66 -9.21 16.06
CA LEU A 369 3.37 -9.13 16.77
C LEU A 369 2.29 -9.98 16.10
N HIS A 370 2.25 -9.98 14.77
CA HIS A 370 1.35 -10.86 14.02
C HIS A 370 1.64 -12.34 14.25
N ALA A 371 2.91 -12.76 14.29
CA ALA A 371 3.29 -14.14 14.61
C ALA A 371 2.91 -14.55 16.05
N LEU A 372 2.93 -13.61 17.00
CA LEU A 372 2.52 -13.82 18.39
C LEU A 372 0.99 -13.76 18.58
N SER A 373 0.20 -13.71 17.51
CA SER A 373 -1.27 -13.57 17.55
C SER A 373 -1.76 -12.26 18.19
N LEU A 374 -0.91 -11.23 18.25
CA LEU A 374 -1.22 -9.89 18.80
C LEU A 374 -1.72 -8.92 17.73
N SER A 375 -2.29 -9.42 16.62
CA SER A 375 -2.74 -8.60 15.48
C SER A 375 -3.71 -7.48 15.84
N LYS A 376 -4.63 -7.70 16.78
CA LYS A 376 -5.57 -6.67 17.25
C LYS A 376 -4.83 -5.49 17.88
N GLN A 377 -3.76 -5.78 18.60
CA GLN A 377 -2.93 -4.78 19.26
C GLN A 377 -2.10 -4.00 18.24
N THR A 378 -1.51 -4.67 17.25
CA THR A 378 -0.80 -4.02 16.13
C THR A 378 -1.69 -3.00 15.39
N VAL A 379 -2.95 -3.34 15.14
CA VAL A 379 -3.92 -2.44 14.51
C VAL A 379 -4.20 -1.23 15.39
N SER A 380 -4.38 -1.44 16.70
CA SER A 380 -4.59 -0.35 17.67
C SER A 380 -3.41 0.61 17.74
N ASP A 381 -2.17 0.09 17.69
CA ASP A 381 -0.95 0.90 17.76
C ASP A 381 -0.80 1.75 16.49
N THR A 382 -1.03 1.13 15.33
CA THR A 382 -0.99 1.83 14.04
C THR A 382 -2.06 2.91 13.98
N LEU A 383 -3.28 2.63 14.45
CA LEU A 383 -4.36 3.62 14.56
C LEU A 383 -3.96 4.78 15.48
N SER A 384 -3.34 4.48 16.63
CA SER A 384 -2.90 5.51 17.58
C SER A 384 -1.86 6.43 16.95
N GLY A 385 -0.84 5.88 16.28
CA GLY A 385 0.16 6.68 15.56
C GLY A 385 -0.43 7.51 14.42
N SER A 386 -1.36 6.92 13.66
CA SER A 386 -2.13 7.61 12.61
C SER A 386 -2.95 8.78 13.14
N LEU A 387 -3.66 8.59 14.27
CA LEU A 387 -4.42 9.65 14.93
C LEU A 387 -3.51 10.77 15.42
N VAL A 388 -2.38 10.44 16.05
CA VAL A 388 -1.43 11.45 16.50
C VAL A 388 -0.87 12.23 15.32
N ARG A 389 -0.54 11.57 14.20
CA ARG A 389 -0.14 12.27 12.97
C ARG A 389 -1.20 13.28 12.53
N ILE A 390 -2.48 12.89 12.45
CA ILE A 390 -3.56 13.80 12.06
C ILE A 390 -3.70 14.97 13.04
N LEU A 391 -3.68 14.70 14.34
CA LEU A 391 -3.78 15.74 15.36
C LEU A 391 -2.58 16.70 15.29
N CYS A 392 -1.38 16.19 15.09
CA CYS A 392 -0.18 17.00 14.88
C CYS A 392 -0.34 17.89 13.64
N VAL A 393 -0.80 17.36 12.50
CA VAL A 393 -1.07 18.19 11.31
C VAL A 393 -2.11 19.25 11.62
N LEU A 394 -3.22 18.90 12.29
CA LEU A 394 -4.30 19.85 12.61
C LEU A 394 -3.82 21.03 13.47
N PHE A 395 -3.05 20.75 14.53
CA PHE A 395 -2.64 21.77 15.50
C PHE A 395 -1.35 22.50 15.11
N LEU A 396 -0.33 21.79 14.61
CA LEU A 396 0.96 22.41 14.28
C LEU A 396 0.91 23.22 12.99
N THR A 397 0.01 22.91 12.05
CA THR A 397 -0.03 23.64 10.76
C THR A 397 -0.28 25.14 10.95
N ARG A 398 -1.07 25.55 11.95
CA ARG A 398 -1.34 26.98 12.21
C ARG A 398 -0.10 27.77 12.64
N GLY A 399 0.86 27.13 13.29
CA GLY A 399 2.08 27.79 13.78
C GLY A 399 3.32 27.52 12.93
N PHE A 400 3.50 26.28 12.48
CA PHE A 400 4.72 25.81 11.83
C PHE A 400 4.58 25.60 10.31
N MET A 401 3.37 25.75 9.75
CA MET A 401 3.10 25.62 8.31
C MET A 401 3.75 24.34 7.74
N GLU A 402 4.62 24.45 6.73
CA GLU A 402 5.24 23.31 6.02
C GLU A 402 6.01 22.36 6.95
N ALA A 403 6.61 22.90 8.02
CA ALA A 403 7.35 22.10 9.00
C ALA A 403 6.44 21.21 9.85
N SER A 404 5.11 21.43 9.86
CA SER A 404 4.16 20.58 10.57
C SER A 404 4.14 19.16 10.00
N LEU A 405 4.32 19.00 8.68
CA LEU A 405 4.24 17.71 7.98
C LEU A 405 5.32 16.70 8.41
N PRO A 406 6.63 17.03 8.34
CA PRO A 406 7.65 16.11 8.81
C PRO A 406 7.56 15.85 10.32
N ILE A 407 7.18 16.84 11.14
CA ILE A 407 7.01 16.67 12.58
C ILE A 407 5.85 15.69 12.87
N ALA A 408 4.71 15.86 12.21
CA ALA A 408 3.57 14.98 12.38
C ALA A 408 3.86 13.55 11.91
N LEU A 409 4.56 13.40 10.78
CA LEU A 409 5.01 12.11 10.25
C LEU A 409 5.89 11.40 11.27
N THR A 410 6.92 12.08 11.79
CA THR A 410 7.87 11.49 12.75
C THR A 410 7.19 11.16 14.08
N ALA A 411 6.31 12.02 14.59
CA ALA A 411 5.55 11.75 15.81
C ALA A 411 4.69 10.48 15.70
N GLY A 412 3.85 10.39 14.65
CA GLY A 412 2.98 9.22 14.47
C GLY A 412 3.77 7.92 14.26
N MET A 413 4.88 8.02 13.54
CA MET A 413 5.78 6.90 13.28
C MET A 413 6.51 6.41 14.54
N LEU A 414 7.05 7.32 15.35
CA LEU A 414 7.70 7.01 16.62
C LEU A 414 6.72 6.34 17.59
N ILE A 415 5.51 6.87 17.72
CA ILE A 415 4.48 6.30 18.58
C ILE A 415 4.17 4.87 18.16
N THR A 416 3.95 4.64 16.86
CA THR A 416 3.70 3.29 16.34
C THR A 416 4.86 2.34 16.64
N THR A 417 6.10 2.79 16.40
CA THR A 417 7.31 1.97 16.60
C THR A 417 7.53 1.64 18.08
N ILE A 418 7.37 2.63 18.95
CA ILE A 418 7.54 2.48 20.41
C ILE A 418 6.45 1.57 20.97
N MET A 419 5.18 1.76 20.58
CA MET A 419 4.10 0.89 21.05
C MET A 419 4.30 -0.56 20.63
N HIS A 420 4.71 -0.80 19.38
CA HIS A 420 5.05 -2.15 18.93
C HIS A 420 6.19 -2.77 19.74
N ALA A 421 7.26 -2.00 20.00
CA ALA A 421 8.40 -2.45 20.78
C ALA A 421 8.00 -2.78 22.23
N ILE A 422 7.22 -1.92 22.88
CA ILE A 422 6.71 -2.13 24.24
C ILE A 422 5.89 -3.41 24.33
N ARG A 423 4.96 -3.63 23.39
CA ARG A 423 4.13 -4.84 23.38
C ARG A 423 4.95 -6.11 23.20
N LEU A 424 5.96 -6.09 22.35
CA LEU A 424 6.87 -7.22 22.17
C LEU A 424 7.69 -7.49 23.44
N LEU A 425 8.18 -6.44 24.11
CA LEU A 425 8.88 -6.60 25.38
C LEU A 425 7.99 -7.24 26.45
N TYR A 426 6.72 -6.85 26.55
CA TYR A 426 5.77 -7.51 27.44
C TYR A 426 5.50 -8.97 27.05
N ALA A 427 5.37 -9.26 25.75
CA ALA A 427 5.14 -10.63 25.28
C ALA A 427 6.31 -11.57 25.64
N PHE A 428 7.55 -11.10 25.54
CA PHE A 428 8.75 -11.86 25.94
C PHE A 428 9.02 -11.88 27.45
N ARG A 429 8.31 -11.09 28.27
CA ARG A 429 8.45 -11.11 29.73
C ARG A 429 7.51 -12.12 30.39
N ASN A 430 6.40 -12.43 29.73
CA ASN A 430 5.37 -13.34 30.24
C ASN A 430 5.64 -14.82 29.90
N HIS A 431 6.74 -15.12 29.20
CA HIS A 431 7.22 -16.45 28.80
C HIS A 431 8.72 -16.51 29.04
#